data_AF-A0A6I7NGG1-F1
#
_entry.id   AF-A0A6I7NGG1-F1
#
_cell.length_a   1.000
_cell.length_b   1.000
_cell.length_c   1.000
_cell.angle_alpha   90.00
_cell.angle_beta   90.00
_cell.angle_gamma   90.00
#
_symmetry.space_group_name_H-M   'P 1'
#
loop_
_entity.id
_entity.type
_entity.pdbx_description
1 polymer ?
#
loop_
_entity_poly.entity_id
_entity_poly.type
_entity_poly.pdbx_seq_one_letter_code
_entity_poly.pdbx_strand_id
1 'polypeptide(L)'
;MSIDDNLTKLWYNIIERMVSVMRRNDIILIAVIIVVALSGIVALFFLQGESGSIALVSYRDTPILRIDLADGSHEVLDETRVFRPAQDESHPVYRRCFAEPAITCVMGELGVVVIEHAEGRVRVIEETSPQNICRLQGFTDSPYQPLTCLPNYIVITVLAEEEEQDDVIS
;
A
#
# COMPACT_ATOMS: atom_id res chain seq x y z
N MET A 1 -27.57 33.52 10.13
CA MET A 1 -26.26 32.97 9.73
C MET A 1 -25.45 34.11 9.14
N SER A 2 -24.77 34.90 9.98
CA SER A 2 -24.08 36.16 9.61
C SER A 2 -22.83 36.33 10.49
N ILE A 3 -22.10 35.23 10.70
CA ILE A 3 -20.91 35.20 11.57
C ILE A 3 -19.63 35.08 10.72
N ASP A 4 -19.72 34.42 9.56
CA ASP A 4 -18.56 34.19 8.69
C ASP A 4 -18.06 35.46 7.97
N ASP A 5 -18.97 36.36 7.56
CA ASP A 5 -18.62 37.56 6.78
C ASP A 5 -17.92 38.65 7.62
N ASN A 6 -18.16 38.67 8.93
CA ASN A 6 -17.47 39.57 9.85
C ASN A 6 -16.09 39.03 10.23
N LEU A 7 -15.93 37.71 10.34
CA LEU A 7 -14.63 37.10 10.55
C LEU A 7 -13.73 37.32 9.34
N THR A 8 -14.18 37.00 8.12
CA THR A 8 -13.36 37.15 6.90
C THR A 8 -12.87 38.60 6.71
N LYS A 9 -13.72 39.60 6.95
CA LYS A 9 -13.34 41.02 6.92
C LYS A 9 -12.35 41.39 8.03
N LEU A 10 -12.52 40.84 9.24
CA LEU A 10 -11.60 41.08 10.35
C LEU A 10 -10.21 40.49 10.06
N TRP A 11 -10.17 39.24 9.59
CA TRP A 11 -8.94 38.55 9.19
C TRP A 11 -8.25 39.25 8.02
N TYR A 12 -8.99 39.67 6.98
CA TYR A 12 -8.45 40.43 5.86
C TYR A 12 -7.81 41.76 6.32
N ASN A 13 -8.51 42.52 7.16
CA ASN A 13 -7.99 43.80 7.69
C ASN A 13 -6.78 43.62 8.61
N ILE A 14 -6.71 42.53 9.37
CA ILE A 14 -5.55 42.20 10.21
C ILE A 14 -4.35 41.81 9.33
N ILE A 15 -4.58 41.03 8.28
CA ILE A 15 -3.55 40.61 7.32
C ILE A 15 -3.02 41.83 6.54
N GLU A 16 -3.89 42.69 6.00
CA GLU A 16 -3.46 43.92 5.32
C GLU A 16 -2.66 44.85 6.25
N ARG A 17 -3.08 44.98 7.51
CA ARG A 17 -2.34 45.79 8.50
C ARG A 17 -0.99 45.18 8.84
N MET A 18 -0.87 43.86 8.94
CA MET A 18 0.44 43.22 9.16
C MET A 18 1.36 43.37 7.95
N VAL A 19 0.84 43.20 6.73
CA VAL A 19 1.61 43.31 5.48
C VAL A 19 2.06 44.75 5.21
N SER A 20 1.25 45.75 5.57
CA SER A 20 1.58 47.18 5.36
C SER A 20 2.64 47.74 6.32
N VAL A 21 2.89 47.08 7.46
CA VAL A 21 3.95 47.46 8.41
C VAL A 21 5.32 46.96 7.95
N MET A 22 5.35 45.92 7.11
CA MET A 22 6.58 45.27 6.64
C MET A 22 7.21 46.04 5.47
N ARG A 23 8.55 46.13 5.45
CA ARG A 23 9.24 46.71 4.30
C ARG A 23 9.15 45.76 3.11
N ARG A 24 9.28 46.29 1.89
CA ARG A 24 9.24 45.50 0.65
C ARG A 24 10.20 44.30 0.68
N ASN A 25 11.35 44.43 1.37
CA ASN A 25 12.32 43.35 1.52
C ASN A 25 11.90 42.28 2.54
N ASP A 26 11.17 42.65 3.59
CA ASP A 26 10.68 41.72 4.61
C ASP A 26 9.56 40.83 4.05
N ILE A 27 8.72 41.39 3.16
CA ILE A 27 7.69 40.63 2.43
C ILE A 27 8.33 39.58 1.52
N ILE A 28 9.40 39.95 0.80
CA ILE A 28 10.14 39.04 -0.07
C ILE A 28 10.77 37.91 0.75
N LEU A 29 11.36 38.23 1.91
CA LEU A 29 11.95 37.23 2.80
C LEU A 29 10.92 36.20 3.28
N ILE A 30 9.75 36.67 3.74
CA ILE A 30 8.69 35.79 4.25
C ILE A 30 8.12 34.90 3.13
N ALA A 31 7.93 35.45 1.93
CA ALA A 31 7.45 34.67 0.79
C ALA A 31 8.43 33.54 0.42
N VAL A 32 9.74 33.81 0.42
CA VAL A 32 10.77 32.80 0.13
C VAL A 32 10.78 31.70 1.18
N ILE A 33 10.68 32.03 2.47
CA ILE A 33 10.66 31.05 3.56
C ILE A 33 9.44 30.13 3.45
N ILE A 34 8.26 30.67 3.12
CA ILE A 34 7.04 29.88 2.93
C ILE A 34 7.20 28.93 1.74
N VAL A 35 7.77 29.39 0.63
CA VAL A 35 8.03 28.54 -0.54
C VAL A 35 8.99 27.41 -0.21
N VAL A 36 10.07 27.69 0.53
CA VAL A 36 11.04 26.66 0.96
C VAL A 36 10.40 25.66 1.92
N ALA A 37 9.59 26.13 2.87
CA ALA A 37 8.88 25.26 3.81
C ALA A 37 7.86 24.37 3.09
N LEU A 38 7.08 24.93 2.16
CA LEU A 38 6.12 24.17 1.36
C LEU A 38 6.82 23.16 0.46
N SER A 39 7.95 23.52 -0.16
CA SER A 39 8.72 22.57 -0.96
C SER A 39 9.28 21.43 -0.11
N GLY A 40 9.71 21.71 1.12
CA GLY A 40 10.16 20.68 2.05
C GLY A 40 9.04 19.73 2.47
N ILE A 41 7.84 20.27 2.74
CA ILE A 41 6.66 19.46 3.08
C ILE A 41 6.27 18.56 1.89
N VAL A 42 6.22 19.11 0.67
CA VAL A 42 5.92 18.32 -0.54
C VAL A 42 6.98 17.23 -0.77
N ALA A 43 8.26 17.55 -0.59
CA ALA A 43 9.34 16.56 -0.68
C ALA A 43 9.20 15.45 0.37
N LEU A 44 8.83 15.78 1.62
CA LEU A 44 8.57 14.79 2.65
C LEU A 44 7.40 13.87 2.30
N PHE A 45 6.31 14.40 1.73
CA PHE A 45 5.22 13.57 1.23
C PHE A 45 5.65 12.62 0.10
N PHE A 46 6.57 13.05 -0.76
CA PHE A 46 7.16 12.19 -1.80
C PHE A 46 8.12 11.13 -1.22
N LEU A 47 8.81 11.42 -0.11
CA LEU A 47 9.74 10.51 0.55
C LEU A 47 9.06 9.51 1.50
N GLN A 48 7.78 9.71 1.85
CA GLN A 48 7.03 8.80 2.73
C GLN A 48 6.34 7.65 1.98
N GLY A 49 6.59 7.49 0.69
CA GLY A 49 6.00 6.42 -0.12
C GLY A 49 6.75 5.11 -0.01
N GLU A 50 6.84 4.50 1.18
CA GLU A 50 7.41 3.17 1.35
C GLU A 50 7.02 2.58 2.72
N SER A 51 5.91 1.85 2.73
CA SER A 51 5.50 0.97 3.82
C SER A 51 5.48 -0.45 3.28
N GLY A 52 6.48 -1.26 3.68
CA GLY A 52 6.59 -2.71 3.39
C GLY A 52 6.43 -3.07 1.92
N SER A 53 7.51 -3.05 1.13
CA SER A 53 7.38 -3.12 -0.33
C SER A 53 6.95 -4.49 -0.85
N ILE A 54 7.17 -5.59 -0.14
CA ILE A 54 6.96 -6.93 -0.73
C ILE A 54 6.12 -7.83 0.17
N ALA A 55 5.00 -8.34 -0.37
CA ALA A 55 4.30 -9.49 0.19
C ALA A 55 4.84 -10.80 -0.41
N LEU A 56 5.45 -11.62 0.44
CA LEU A 56 5.92 -12.96 0.10
C LEU A 56 4.83 -13.99 0.39
N VAL A 57 4.36 -14.67 -0.65
CA VAL A 57 3.39 -15.76 -0.55
C VAL A 57 4.15 -17.09 -0.59
N SER A 58 3.93 -17.93 0.41
CA SER A 58 4.58 -19.23 0.56
C SER A 58 3.57 -20.36 0.70
N TYR A 59 3.86 -21.52 0.11
CA TYR A 59 3.14 -22.77 0.34
C TYR A 59 4.06 -23.74 1.10
N ARG A 60 3.67 -24.19 2.29
CA ARG A 60 4.48 -25.06 3.16
C ARG A 60 5.94 -24.59 3.27
N ASP A 61 6.13 -23.30 3.57
CA ASP A 61 7.44 -22.65 3.74
C ASP A 61 8.28 -22.50 2.45
N THR A 62 7.76 -22.90 1.29
CA THR A 62 8.40 -22.64 -0.01
C THR A 62 7.78 -21.38 -0.64
N PRO A 63 8.58 -20.34 -0.96
CA PRO A 63 8.06 -19.14 -1.59
C PRO A 63 7.61 -19.43 -3.03
N ILE A 64 6.39 -18.98 -3.38
CA ILE A 64 5.75 -19.27 -4.67
C ILE A 64 5.41 -18.02 -5.49
N LEU A 65 5.22 -16.87 -4.82
CA LEU A 65 4.87 -15.61 -5.46
C LEU A 65 5.38 -14.45 -4.60
N ARG A 66 6.00 -13.47 -5.24
CA ARG A 66 6.33 -12.16 -4.64
C ARG A 66 5.43 -11.11 -5.25
N ILE A 67 4.88 -10.24 -4.42
CA ILE A 67 4.00 -9.15 -4.84
C ILE A 67 4.60 -7.86 -4.30
N ASP A 68 4.91 -6.92 -5.18
CA ASP A 68 5.24 -5.55 -4.81
C ASP A 68 3.94 -4.83 -4.40
N LEU A 69 3.88 -4.35 -3.16
CA LEU A 69 2.71 -3.69 -2.59
C LEU A 69 2.60 -2.22 -2.99
N ALA A 70 3.66 -1.62 -3.57
CA ALA A 70 3.66 -0.24 -4.03
C ALA A 70 2.98 -0.11 -5.40
N ASP A 71 3.27 -1.00 -6.34
CA ASP A 71 2.75 -0.93 -7.71
C ASP A 71 1.88 -2.13 -8.14
N GLY A 72 1.85 -3.20 -7.34
CA GLY A 72 1.12 -4.44 -7.66
C GLY A 72 1.84 -5.34 -8.68
N SER A 73 3.07 -5.01 -9.05
CA SER A 73 3.91 -5.90 -9.83
C SER A 73 4.18 -7.19 -9.05
N HIS A 74 4.43 -8.28 -9.76
CA HIS A 74 4.60 -9.57 -9.12
C HIS A 74 5.58 -10.45 -9.88
N GLU A 75 6.30 -11.27 -9.12
CA GLU A 75 7.24 -12.26 -9.61
C GLU A 75 6.74 -13.65 -9.23
N VAL A 76 6.38 -14.44 -10.24
CA VAL A 76 5.97 -15.83 -10.04
C VAL A 76 7.21 -16.69 -9.87
N LEU A 77 7.38 -17.28 -8.68
CA LEU A 77 8.51 -18.16 -8.36
C LEU A 77 8.19 -19.63 -8.68
N ASP A 78 6.91 -20.01 -8.57
CA ASP A 78 6.42 -21.35 -8.91
C ASP A 78 5.11 -21.28 -9.71
N GLU A 79 5.22 -21.39 -11.04
CA GLU A 79 4.07 -21.40 -11.97
C GLU A 79 3.10 -22.57 -11.71
N THR A 80 3.52 -23.66 -11.06
CA THR A 80 2.64 -24.79 -10.76
C THR A 80 1.66 -24.48 -9.64
N ARG A 81 1.93 -23.44 -8.85
CA ARG A 81 1.13 -23.00 -7.71
C ARG A 81 0.35 -21.73 -7.95
N VAL A 82 0.51 -21.10 -9.11
CA VAL A 82 -0.29 -19.94 -9.50
C VAL A 82 -1.55 -20.40 -10.23
N PHE A 83 -2.69 -19.86 -9.81
CA PHE A 83 -3.97 -20.15 -10.46
C PHE A 83 -4.25 -19.12 -11.55
N ARG A 84 -4.35 -19.58 -12.79
CA ARG A 84 -4.79 -18.77 -13.94
C ARG A 84 -6.18 -19.25 -14.40
N PRO A 85 -7.20 -18.39 -14.39
CA PRO A 85 -8.55 -18.79 -14.76
C PRO A 85 -8.67 -19.11 -16.25
N ALA A 86 -9.51 -20.10 -16.58
CA ALA A 86 -9.92 -20.35 -17.96
C ALA A 86 -10.90 -19.26 -18.44
N GLN A 87 -11.06 -19.11 -19.76
CA GLN A 87 -11.96 -18.10 -20.34
C GLN A 87 -13.43 -18.26 -19.93
N ASP A 88 -13.84 -19.48 -19.60
CA ASP A 88 -15.19 -19.87 -19.21
C ASP A 88 -15.37 -20.01 -17.68
N GLU A 89 -14.40 -19.54 -16.88
CA GLU A 89 -14.50 -19.60 -15.42
C GLU A 89 -15.79 -18.92 -14.94
N SER A 90 -16.65 -19.69 -14.28
CA SER A 90 -17.97 -19.25 -13.85
C SER A 90 -17.93 -18.51 -12.51
N HIS A 91 -16.90 -18.76 -11.70
CA HIS A 91 -16.76 -18.13 -10.40
C HIS A 91 -16.36 -16.65 -10.57
N PRO A 92 -17.19 -15.68 -10.14
CA PRO A 92 -16.98 -14.27 -10.44
C PRO A 92 -15.68 -13.72 -9.85
N VAL A 93 -15.23 -14.24 -8.70
CA VAL A 93 -13.98 -13.81 -8.06
C VAL A 93 -12.76 -14.40 -8.78
N TYR A 94 -12.84 -15.64 -9.25
CA TYR A 94 -11.69 -16.32 -9.88
C TYR A 94 -11.36 -15.73 -11.26
N ARG A 95 -12.34 -15.18 -11.97
CA ARG A 95 -12.09 -14.45 -13.21
C ARG A 95 -11.21 -13.20 -13.06
N ARG A 96 -11.09 -12.65 -11.84
CA ARG A 96 -10.31 -11.43 -11.56
C ARG A 96 -8.83 -11.73 -11.40
N CYS A 97 -8.47 -12.98 -11.09
CA CYS A 97 -7.10 -13.46 -10.91
C CYS A 97 -6.22 -13.06 -12.11
N PHE A 98 -5.24 -12.19 -11.86
CA PHE A 98 -4.30 -11.64 -12.85
C PHE A 98 -4.94 -10.86 -14.02
N ALA A 99 -6.26 -10.71 -14.04
CA ALA A 99 -6.98 -9.83 -14.96
C ALA A 99 -7.06 -8.40 -14.40
N GLU A 100 -7.19 -8.29 -13.08
CA GLU A 100 -7.06 -7.04 -12.35
C GLU A 100 -5.67 -6.98 -11.71
N PRO A 101 -4.94 -5.84 -11.81
CA PRO A 101 -3.57 -5.75 -11.29
C PRO A 101 -3.52 -6.04 -9.79
N ALA A 102 -4.53 -5.58 -9.04
CA ALA A 102 -4.66 -5.75 -7.59
C ALA A 102 -5.02 -7.17 -7.13
N ILE A 103 -5.26 -8.14 -8.03
CA ILE A 103 -5.78 -9.47 -7.69
C ILE A 103 -4.85 -10.56 -8.21
N THR A 104 -4.30 -11.36 -7.29
CA THR A 104 -3.49 -12.55 -7.60
C THR A 104 -4.10 -13.79 -6.95
N CYS A 105 -3.82 -14.96 -7.53
CA CYS A 105 -4.43 -16.21 -7.08
C CYS A 105 -3.43 -17.36 -7.06
N VAL A 106 -3.48 -18.14 -5.98
CA VAL A 106 -2.58 -19.27 -5.76
C VAL A 106 -3.36 -20.53 -5.39
N MET A 107 -2.76 -21.69 -5.65
CA MET A 107 -3.30 -23.00 -5.34
C MET A 107 -2.87 -23.46 -3.94
N GLY A 108 -3.81 -23.43 -3.00
CA GLY A 108 -3.69 -24.06 -1.69
C GLY A 108 -4.11 -25.53 -1.71
N GLU A 109 -4.08 -26.16 -0.53
CA GLU A 109 -4.46 -27.58 -0.36
C GLU A 109 -5.95 -27.86 -0.60
N LEU A 110 -6.84 -26.96 -0.19
CA LEU A 110 -8.29 -27.12 -0.33
C LEU A 110 -8.87 -26.37 -1.54
N GLY A 111 -8.05 -25.63 -2.28
CA GLY A 111 -8.48 -24.90 -3.47
C GLY A 111 -7.75 -23.59 -3.68
N VAL A 112 -8.36 -22.73 -4.49
CA VAL A 112 -7.82 -21.41 -4.84
C VAL A 112 -7.91 -20.48 -3.64
N VAL A 113 -6.81 -19.76 -3.37
CA VAL A 113 -6.76 -18.64 -2.43
C VAL A 113 -6.60 -17.37 -3.25
N VAL A 114 -7.56 -16.44 -3.11
CA VAL A 114 -7.58 -15.18 -3.84
C VAL A 114 -7.06 -14.07 -2.94
N ILE A 115 -6.01 -13.42 -3.41
CA ILE A 115 -5.25 -12.41 -2.69
C ILE A 115 -5.52 -11.07 -3.36
N GLU A 116 -5.92 -10.09 -2.56
CA GLU A 116 -6.05 -8.70 -2.97
C GLU A 116 -4.93 -7.87 -2.34
N HIS A 117 -4.30 -7.04 -3.15
CA HIS A 117 -3.28 -6.10 -2.69
C HIS A 117 -3.59 -4.70 -3.23
N ALA A 118 -3.62 -3.72 -2.33
CA ALA A 118 -3.93 -2.34 -2.63
C ALA A 118 -3.41 -1.43 -1.52
N GLU A 119 -2.98 -0.22 -1.88
CA GLU A 119 -2.57 0.81 -0.92
C GLU A 119 -1.48 0.32 0.06
N GLY A 120 -0.46 -0.40 -0.42
CA GLY A 120 0.62 -0.93 0.43
C GLY A 120 0.21 -2.07 1.36
N ARG A 121 -0.99 -2.64 1.19
CA ARG A 121 -1.56 -3.68 2.07
C ARG A 121 -2.02 -4.89 1.28
N VAL A 122 -2.10 -6.03 1.96
CA VAL A 122 -2.56 -7.30 1.39
C VAL A 122 -3.63 -7.95 2.27
N ARG A 123 -4.59 -8.63 1.64
CA ARG A 123 -5.59 -9.48 2.31
C ARG A 123 -5.99 -10.68 1.46
N VAL A 124 -6.63 -11.66 2.10
CA VAL A 124 -7.33 -12.74 1.40
C VAL A 124 -8.81 -12.41 1.30
N ILE A 125 -9.37 -12.42 0.09
CA ILE A 125 -10.79 -12.10 -0.15
C ILE A 125 -11.66 -13.35 -0.34
N GLU A 126 -11.07 -14.44 -0.81
CA GLU A 126 -11.75 -15.70 -1.05
C GLU A 126 -10.78 -16.85 -0.73
N GLU A 127 -11.26 -17.81 0.06
CA GLU A 127 -10.59 -19.09 0.28
C GLU A 127 -11.62 -20.15 0.72
N THR A 128 -11.26 -21.42 0.59
CA THR A 128 -12.05 -22.53 1.16
C THR A 128 -11.32 -23.09 2.38
N SER A 129 -11.82 -22.80 3.59
CA SER A 129 -11.33 -23.41 4.84
C SER A 129 -12.43 -23.52 5.91
N PRO A 130 -12.29 -24.37 6.95
CA PRO A 130 -13.34 -24.55 7.97
C PRO A 130 -13.63 -23.30 8.80
N GLN A 131 -12.62 -22.45 9.02
CA GLN A 131 -12.70 -21.29 9.92
C GLN A 131 -12.57 -19.96 9.18
N ASN A 132 -12.07 -19.96 7.94
CA ASN A 132 -11.89 -18.78 7.10
C ASN A 132 -11.08 -17.66 7.77
N ILE A 133 -10.11 -18.03 8.63
CA ILE A 133 -9.41 -17.08 9.52
C ILE A 133 -8.64 -16.03 8.70
N CYS A 134 -7.90 -16.44 7.67
CA CYS A 134 -7.10 -15.50 6.89
C CYS A 134 -7.98 -14.53 6.07
N ARG A 135 -9.18 -14.96 5.64
CA ARG A 135 -10.17 -14.08 5.01
C ARG A 135 -10.76 -13.08 6.01
N LEU A 136 -11.05 -13.52 7.24
CA LEU A 136 -11.64 -12.69 8.29
C LEU A 136 -10.65 -11.69 8.89
N GLN A 137 -9.34 -11.99 8.87
CA GLN A 137 -8.29 -11.11 9.39
C GLN A 137 -8.21 -9.77 8.65
N GLY A 138 -8.55 -9.74 7.36
CA GLY A 138 -8.56 -8.51 6.55
C GLY A 138 -7.17 -8.05 6.12
N PHE A 139 -7.02 -6.74 5.92
CA PHE A 139 -5.77 -6.14 5.43
C PHE A 139 -4.66 -6.16 6.47
N THR A 140 -3.44 -6.40 6.01
CA THR A 140 -2.20 -6.24 6.77
C THR A 140 -1.11 -5.61 5.88
N ASP A 141 -0.30 -4.76 6.48
CA ASP A 141 0.97 -4.18 5.98
C ASP A 141 2.14 -4.56 6.89
N SER A 142 1.89 -5.39 7.92
CA SER A 142 2.85 -5.59 9.00
C SER A 142 3.59 -6.92 8.87
N PRO A 143 4.93 -6.93 8.97
CA PRO A 143 5.72 -8.16 9.03
C PRO A 143 5.39 -9.02 10.27
N TYR A 144 4.80 -8.43 11.30
CA TYR A 144 4.45 -9.11 12.55
C TYR A 144 3.02 -9.68 12.53
N GLN A 145 2.27 -9.45 11.45
CA GLN A 145 0.89 -9.90 11.32
C GLN A 145 0.68 -10.61 9.97
N PRO A 146 1.25 -11.82 9.80
CA PRO A 146 1.08 -12.60 8.59
C PRO A 146 -0.36 -13.10 8.42
N LEU A 147 -0.77 -13.36 7.18
CA LEU A 147 -2.02 -14.05 6.87
C LEU A 147 -1.73 -15.54 6.72
N THR A 148 -2.29 -16.35 7.61
CA THR A 148 -2.08 -17.81 7.64
C THR A 148 -3.36 -18.55 7.28
N CYS A 149 -3.43 -19.05 6.05
CA CYS A 149 -4.58 -19.81 5.55
C CYS A 149 -4.39 -21.30 5.82
N LEU A 150 -4.74 -21.75 7.02
CA LEU A 150 -4.83 -23.17 7.34
C LEU A 150 -6.26 -23.70 7.08
N PRO A 151 -6.42 -24.90 6.49
CA PRO A 151 -5.38 -25.87 6.12
C PRO A 151 -4.91 -25.76 4.66
N ASN A 152 -5.05 -24.59 4.01
CA ASN A 152 -4.53 -24.36 2.66
C ASN A 152 -2.99 -24.33 2.59
N TYR A 153 -2.32 -24.22 3.74
CA TYR A 153 -0.85 -24.10 3.91
C TYR A 153 -0.26 -22.90 3.15
N ILE A 154 -1.07 -21.88 2.88
CA ILE A 154 -0.62 -20.61 2.33
C ILE A 154 -0.34 -19.65 3.47
N VAL A 155 0.84 -19.06 3.45
CA VAL A 155 1.25 -18.00 4.38
C VAL A 155 1.66 -16.79 3.55
N ILE A 156 1.11 -15.62 3.87
CA ILE A 156 1.46 -14.34 3.26
C ILE A 156 2.14 -13.50 4.34
N THR A 157 3.39 -13.13 4.09
CA THR A 157 4.20 -12.32 5.00
C THR A 157 4.60 -11.04 4.30
N VAL A 158 4.41 -9.90 4.94
CA VAL A 158 4.97 -8.62 4.44
C VAL A 158 6.41 -8.55 4.89
N LEU A 159 7.33 -8.36 3.95
CA LEU A 159 8.74 -8.16 4.24
C LEU A 159 9.01 -6.65 4.30
N ALA A 160 9.82 -6.24 5.27
CA ALA A 160 10.51 -4.97 5.17
C ALA A 160 11.61 -5.13 4.11
N GLU A 161 11.86 -4.11 3.30
CA GLU A 161 13.07 -4.11 2.47
C GLU A 161 14.26 -4.28 3.39
N GLU A 162 14.96 -5.40 3.25
CA GLU A 162 16.35 -5.44 3.64
C GLU A 162 17.05 -4.56 2.62
N GLU A 163 17.63 -3.43 3.07
CA GLU A 163 18.63 -2.73 2.27
C GLU A 163 19.61 -3.80 1.77
N GLU A 164 19.72 -3.98 0.45
CA GLU A 164 20.76 -4.81 -0.15
C GLU A 164 22.11 -4.24 0.31
N GLN A 165 22.61 -4.77 1.42
CA GLN A 165 23.99 -4.60 1.83
C GLN A 165 24.76 -5.51 0.88
N ASP A 166 25.25 -4.88 -0.18
CA ASP A 166 26.19 -5.40 -1.16
C ASP A 166 27.48 -5.80 -0.41
N ASP A 167 27.44 -6.95 0.26
CA ASP A 167 28.62 -7.61 0.83
C ASP A 167 29.42 -8.19 -0.33
N VAL A 168 30.14 -7.30 -1.01
CA VAL A 168 31.40 -7.64 -1.64
C VAL A 168 32.32 -8.18 -0.54
N ILE A 169 32.95 -9.33 -0.80
CA ILE A 169 34.00 -10.08 -0.06
C ILE A 169 33.42 -11.41 0.51
N SER A 170 33.83 -12.60 0.04
CA SER A 170 35.22 -13.07 -0.12
C SER A 170 35.41 -14.18 -1.15
#